data_AF-A0A7N0VN76-F1
#
_entry.id   AF-A0A7N0VN76-F1
#
_cell.length_a   1.000
_cell.length_b   1.000
_cell.length_c   1.000
_cell.angle_alpha   90.00
_cell.angle_beta   90.00
_cell.angle_gamma   90.00
#
_symmetry.space_group_name_H-M   'P 1'
#
loop_
_entity.id
_entity.type
_entity.pdbx_description
1 polymer ?
#
loop_
_entity_poly.entity_id
_entity_poly.type
_entity_poly.pdbx_seq_one_letter_code
_entity_poly.pdbx_strand_id
1 'polypeptide(L)'
;MAASFDSDQKRYLQEASKNGLCSRFHNRRGLTASMKQYQGYWFDEFVVPGILSVQEKFRGRSDQIVITSFPKSGTTWLKALLFCITNRSSYDFTTSRRVNNVMDDNNPLLSCNPHVCVPFLEFYACAHLDDPNPNVTLLNTH
;
A
#
# COMPACT_ATOMS: atom_id res chain seq x y z
N MET A 1 -0.05 -12.75 16.11
CA MET A 1 -1.07 -11.89 16.75
C MET A 1 -2.13 -11.64 15.68
N ALA A 2 -3.29 -12.27 15.77
CA ALA A 2 -4.36 -12.06 14.79
C ALA A 2 -4.95 -10.66 15.02
N ALA A 3 -4.81 -9.76 14.05
CA ALA A 3 -5.44 -8.45 14.11
C ALA A 3 -6.96 -8.66 14.10
N SER A 4 -7.65 -8.18 15.14
CA SER A 4 -9.11 -8.23 15.20
C SER A 4 -9.70 -7.23 14.22
N PHE A 5 -10.57 -7.68 13.32
CA PHE A 5 -11.28 -6.79 12.39
C PHE A 5 -12.21 -5.81 13.11
N ASP A 6 -12.17 -4.57 12.67
CA ASP A 6 -13.16 -3.56 13.03
C ASP A 6 -14.53 -3.86 12.36
N SER A 7 -15.58 -3.26 12.92
CA SER A 7 -16.95 -3.25 12.44
C SER A 7 -17.10 -2.87 10.96
N ASP A 8 -16.36 -1.88 10.45
CA ASP A 8 -16.46 -1.49 9.05
C ASP A 8 -15.81 -2.53 8.15
N GLN A 9 -14.64 -3.06 8.53
CA GLN A 9 -13.99 -4.15 7.79
C GLN A 9 -14.89 -5.39 7.67
N LYS A 10 -15.61 -5.74 8.75
CA LYS A 10 -16.60 -6.83 8.73
C LYS A 10 -17.77 -6.54 7.80
N ARG A 11 -18.25 -5.29 7.75
CA ARG A 11 -19.32 -4.86 6.83
C ARG A 11 -18.91 -5.08 5.38
N TYR A 12 -17.72 -4.61 4.98
CA TYR A 12 -17.21 -4.80 3.61
C TYR A 12 -17.07 -6.27 3.23
N LEU A 13 -16.52 -7.11 4.13
CA LEU A 13 -16.42 -8.55 3.88
C LEU A 13 -17.79 -9.21 3.68
N GLN A 14 -18.80 -8.78 4.46
CA GLN A 14 -20.15 -9.32 4.37
C GLN A 14 -20.87 -8.87 3.10
N GLU A 15 -20.68 -7.62 2.68
CA GLU A 15 -21.22 -7.07 1.44
C GLU A 15 -20.61 -7.72 0.20
N ALA A 16 -19.29 -7.89 0.17
CA ALA A 16 -18.59 -8.60 -0.90
C ALA A 16 -19.01 -10.07 -1.01
N SER A 17 -19.31 -10.72 0.13
CA SER A 17 -19.86 -12.08 0.13
C SER A 17 -21.28 -12.14 -0.42
N LYS A 18 -22.11 -11.11 -0.22
CA LYS A 18 -23.50 -11.06 -0.69
C LYS A 18 -23.60 -10.75 -2.18
N ASN A 19 -22.76 -9.87 -2.70
CA ASN A 19 -22.85 -9.36 -4.07
C ASN A 19 -22.32 -10.32 -5.14
N GLY A 20 -22.02 -11.58 -4.82
CA GLY A 20 -21.50 -12.57 -5.78
C GLY A 20 -20.10 -12.27 -6.34
N LEU A 21 -19.54 -11.08 -6.06
CA LEU A 21 -18.15 -10.69 -6.28
C LEU A 21 -17.17 -11.67 -5.59
N CYS A 22 -17.67 -12.42 -4.60
CA CYS A 22 -16.99 -13.54 -3.95
C CYS A 22 -17.62 -14.87 -4.36
N SER A 23 -17.25 -15.40 -5.53
CA SER A 23 -17.57 -16.79 -5.89
C SER A 23 -16.80 -17.74 -4.96
N ARG A 24 -17.45 -18.16 -3.86
CA ARG A 24 -16.98 -19.14 -2.86
C ARG A 24 -15.61 -18.83 -2.26
N PHE A 25 -15.61 -18.15 -1.11
CA PHE A 25 -14.45 -18.15 -0.22
C PHE A 25 -14.15 -19.58 0.23
N HIS A 26 -13.19 -20.22 -0.43
CA HIS A 26 -12.48 -21.32 0.18
C HIS A 26 -11.56 -20.68 1.22
N ASN A 27 -11.87 -20.80 2.50
CA ASN A 27 -10.91 -20.37 3.52
C ASN A 27 -9.71 -21.32 3.45
N ARG A 28 -8.52 -20.79 3.15
CA ARG A 28 -7.28 -21.52 3.41
C ARG A 28 -6.57 -20.86 4.56
N ARG A 29 -6.04 -21.69 5.47
CA ARG A 29 -5.01 -21.22 6.38
C ARG A 29 -3.75 -21.05 5.53
N GLY A 30 -3.37 -19.80 5.30
CA GLY A 30 -2.01 -19.49 4.85
C GLY A 30 -1.01 -19.83 5.96
N LEU A 31 0.28 -19.63 5.70
CA LEU A 31 1.33 -19.89 6.67
C LEU A 31 1.14 -19.11 7.99
N THR A 32 0.54 -17.92 7.93
CA THR A 32 0.40 -17.01 9.09
C THR A 32 -0.97 -16.38 9.25
N ALA A 33 -1.87 -16.47 8.26
CA ALA A 33 -3.15 -15.76 8.25
C ALA A 33 -4.25 -16.50 7.47
N SER A 34 -5.50 -16.11 7.73
CA SER A 34 -6.66 -16.55 6.96
C SER A 34 -6.62 -15.92 5.58
N MET A 35 -6.77 -16.73 4.52
CA MET A 35 -6.77 -16.25 3.14
C MET A 35 -8.17 -16.31 2.53
N LYS A 36 -8.47 -15.31 1.71
CA LYS A 36 -9.72 -15.15 0.99
C LYS A 36 -9.46 -15.10 -0.51
N GLN A 37 -10.27 -15.83 -1.27
CA GLN A 37 -10.24 -15.77 -2.72
C GLN A 37 -11.14 -14.63 -3.22
N TYR A 38 -10.59 -13.72 -4.02
CA TYR A 38 -11.30 -12.61 -4.65
C TYR A 38 -10.82 -12.43 -6.09
N GLN A 39 -11.76 -12.33 -7.05
CA GLN A 39 -11.47 -12.20 -8.49
C GLN A 39 -10.42 -13.20 -9.03
N GLY A 40 -10.42 -14.44 -8.53
CA GLY A 40 -9.47 -15.48 -8.95
C GLY A 40 -8.12 -15.48 -8.22
N TYR A 41 -7.81 -14.47 -7.42
CA TYR A 41 -6.58 -14.35 -6.63
C TYR A 41 -6.80 -14.61 -5.14
N TRP A 42 -5.73 -14.95 -4.44
CA TRP A 42 -5.74 -15.21 -3.01
C TRP A 42 -5.10 -14.06 -2.25
N PHE A 43 -5.86 -13.45 -1.35
CA PHE A 43 -5.42 -12.34 -0.51
C PHE A 43 -5.47 -12.73 0.96
N ASP A 44 -4.67 -12.06 1.78
CA ASP A 44 -4.89 -12.08 3.21
C ASP A 44 -6.26 -11.43 3.51
N GLU A 45 -7.05 -12.07 4.36
CA GLU A 45 -8.40 -11.62 4.72
C GLU A 45 -8.42 -10.16 5.18
N PHE A 46 -7.35 -9.68 5.83
CA PHE A 46 -7.30 -8.29 6.30
C PHE A 46 -7.18 -7.25 5.19
N VAL A 47 -6.68 -7.63 4.01
CA VAL A 47 -6.44 -6.71 2.89
C VAL A 47 -7.69 -6.55 2.02
N VAL A 48 -8.57 -7.55 2.04
CA VAL A 48 -9.77 -7.59 1.19
C VAL A 48 -10.65 -6.35 1.32
N PRO A 49 -10.98 -5.83 2.52
CA PRO A 49 -11.74 -4.58 2.65
C PRO A 49 -11.10 -3.39 1.93
N GLY A 50 -9.77 -3.26 2.03
CA GLY A 50 -9.03 -2.20 1.35
C GLY A 50 -9.08 -2.35 -0.18
N ILE A 51 -8.92 -3.56 -0.70
CA ILE A 51 -9.04 -3.83 -2.14
C ILE A 51 -10.42 -3.44 -2.67
N LEU A 52 -11.48 -3.82 -1.95
CA LEU A 52 -12.86 -3.49 -2.32
C LEU A 52 -13.10 -1.98 -2.31
N SER A 53 -12.67 -1.31 -1.24
CA SER A 53 -12.76 0.15 -1.12
C SER A 53 -12.01 0.86 -2.26
N VAL A 54 -10.79 0.42 -2.59
CA VAL A 54 -10.02 0.97 -3.72
C VAL A 54 -10.77 0.80 -5.04
N GLN A 55 -11.31 -0.39 -5.31
CA GLN A 55 -12.04 -0.63 -6.57
C GLN A 55 -13.29 0.24 -6.73
N GLU A 56 -13.96 0.59 -5.64
CA GLU A 56 -15.18 1.39 -5.67
C GLU A 56 -14.91 2.91 -5.65
N LYS A 57 -13.94 3.35 -4.83
CA LYS A 57 -13.81 4.76 -4.41
C LYS A 57 -12.48 5.41 -4.79
N PHE A 58 -11.47 4.66 -5.22
CA PHE A 58 -10.19 5.26 -5.62
C PHE A 58 -10.36 6.08 -6.90
N ARG A 59 -9.88 7.31 -6.87
CA ARG A 59 -9.86 8.26 -7.97
C ARG A 59 -8.41 8.64 -8.26
N GLY A 60 -7.82 7.96 -9.24
CA GLY A 60 -6.47 8.29 -9.70
C GLY A 60 -6.38 9.72 -10.21
N ARG A 61 -5.27 10.39 -9.89
CA ARG A 61 -4.94 11.72 -10.40
C ARG A 61 -3.99 11.64 -11.58
N SER A 62 -4.02 12.64 -12.46
CA SER A 62 -3.15 12.70 -13.65
C SER A 62 -1.67 12.87 -13.32
N ASP A 63 -1.35 13.36 -12.12
CA ASP A 63 0.02 13.50 -11.63
C ASP A 63 0.51 12.28 -10.83
N GLN A 64 -0.35 11.28 -10.59
CA GLN A 64 0.00 10.11 -9.78
C GLN A 64 0.66 9.01 -10.61
N ILE A 65 1.69 8.39 -10.02
CA ILE A 65 2.39 7.23 -10.54
C ILE A 65 2.11 6.05 -9.61
N VAL A 66 1.57 4.97 -10.18
CA VAL A 66 1.29 3.72 -9.45
C VAL A 66 2.30 2.65 -9.86
N ILE A 67 3.06 2.15 -8.90
CA ILE A 67 4.01 1.05 -9.05
C ILE A 67 3.27 -0.26 -8.82
N THR A 68 3.26 -1.16 -9.80
CA THR A 68 2.67 -2.51 -9.66
C THR A 68 3.76 -3.57 -9.60
N SER A 69 3.70 -4.45 -8.61
CA SER A 69 4.73 -5.48 -8.40
C SER A 69 4.23 -6.60 -7.50
N PHE A 70 4.61 -7.85 -7.78
CA PHE A 70 4.30 -8.94 -6.87
C PHE A 70 4.94 -8.76 -5.49
N PRO A 71 4.30 -9.24 -4.40
CA PRO A 71 4.89 -9.22 -3.08
C PRO A 71 6.28 -9.85 -3.06
N LYS A 72 7.21 -9.24 -2.31
CA LYS A 72 8.59 -9.72 -2.09
C LYS A 72 9.50 -9.73 -3.33
N SER A 73 9.09 -9.14 -4.46
CA SER A 73 9.94 -9.03 -5.67
C SER A 73 10.91 -7.84 -5.68
N GLY A 74 11.33 -7.35 -4.50
CA GLY A 74 12.23 -6.19 -4.40
C GLY A 74 11.53 -4.82 -4.36
N THR A 75 10.29 -4.75 -3.88
CA THR A 75 9.52 -3.50 -3.79
C THR A 75 10.22 -2.38 -3.01
N THR A 76 10.99 -2.71 -1.97
CA THR A 76 11.76 -1.72 -1.21
C THR A 76 12.77 -0.97 -2.09
N TRP A 77 13.53 -1.69 -2.93
CA TRP A 77 14.52 -1.09 -3.80
C TRP A 77 13.85 -0.31 -4.94
N LEU A 78 12.79 -0.87 -5.54
CA LEU A 78 12.01 -0.20 -6.59
C LEU A 78 11.37 1.11 -6.10
N LYS A 79 10.79 1.11 -4.90
CA LYS A 79 10.17 2.30 -4.29
C LYS A 79 11.22 3.38 -3.99
N ALA A 80 12.37 3.00 -3.43
CA ALA A 80 13.47 3.92 -3.17
C ALA A 80 13.98 4.58 -4.45
N LEU A 81 14.25 3.79 -5.49
CA LEU A 81 14.74 4.30 -6.77
C LEU A 81 13.74 5.26 -7.42
N LEU A 82 12.47 4.88 -7.50
CA LEU A 82 11.48 5.70 -8.17
C LEU A 82 11.22 6.99 -7.37
N PHE A 83 11.21 6.91 -6.04
CA PHE A 83 11.12 8.08 -5.17
C PHE A 83 12.28 9.07 -5.40
N CYS A 84 13.52 8.58 -5.52
CA CYS A 84 14.66 9.43 -5.88
C CYS A 84 14.45 10.12 -7.23
N ILE A 85 14.03 9.36 -8.25
CA ILE A 85 13.88 9.88 -9.61
C ILE A 85 12.81 10.97 -9.68
N THR A 86 11.66 10.77 -9.02
CA THR A 86 10.53 11.70 -9.05
C THR A 86 10.77 12.94 -8.20
N ASN A 87 11.54 12.82 -7.11
CA ASN A 87 11.77 13.92 -6.17
C ASN A 87 13.17 14.56 -6.28
N ARG A 88 13.94 14.25 -7.33
CA ARG A 88 15.32 14.73 -7.51
C ARG A 88 15.50 16.24 -7.54
N SER A 89 14.44 16.99 -7.85
CA SER A 89 14.43 18.46 -7.80
C SER A 89 14.12 19.01 -6.41
N SER A 90 13.50 18.20 -5.55
CA SER A 90 13.00 18.59 -4.23
C SER A 90 13.99 18.25 -3.12
N TYR A 91 14.81 17.21 -3.31
CA TYR A 91 15.81 16.75 -2.33
C TYR A 91 17.18 16.61 -2.97
N ASP A 92 18.22 16.90 -2.19
CA ASP A 92 19.60 16.61 -2.59
C ASP A 92 19.93 15.14 -2.27
N PHE A 93 19.99 14.32 -3.32
CA PHE A 93 20.39 12.91 -3.23
C PHE A 93 21.90 12.70 -3.47
N THR A 94 22.65 13.77 -3.76
CA THR A 94 24.06 13.71 -4.18
C THR A 94 25.03 14.04 -3.07
N THR A 95 24.63 14.86 -2.10
CA THR A 95 25.49 15.21 -0.97
C THR A 95 24.92 14.70 0.35
N SER A 96 25.58 13.70 0.95
CA SER A 96 25.54 13.54 2.41
C SER A 96 26.44 14.64 2.99
N ARG A 97 25.97 15.89 2.97
CA ARG A 97 26.79 17.04 3.35
C ARG A 97 26.88 17.10 4.88
N ARG A 98 28.04 16.72 5.42
CA ARG A 98 28.38 17.04 6.81
C ARG A 98 28.72 18.53 6.85
N VAL A 99 27.79 19.37 7.30
CA VAL A 99 28.06 20.77 7.62
C VAL A 99 28.31 20.83 9.13
N ASN A 100 29.52 21.23 9.56
CA ASN A 100 29.85 21.46 10.98
C ASN A 100 29.54 20.27 11.93
N ASN A 101 29.88 19.04 11.54
CA ASN A 101 29.58 17.81 12.30
C ASN A 101 28.09 17.51 12.55
N VAL A 102 27.18 18.23 11.89
CA VAL A 102 25.74 17.94 11.87
C VAL A 102 25.43 17.28 10.52
N MET A 103 24.71 16.15 10.56
CA MET A 103 24.17 15.52 9.36
C MET A 103 23.01 16.38 8.85
N ASP A 104 23.18 17.01 7.68
CA ASP A 104 22.07 17.67 6.97
C ASP A 104 21.39 16.62 6.08
N ASP A 105 20.61 15.73 6.71
CA ASP A 105 19.95 14.60 6.04
C ASP A 105 18.62 15.05 5.42
N ASN A 106 18.70 15.99 4.46
CA ASN A 106 17.53 16.43 3.69
C ASN A 106 17.03 15.35 2.68
N ASN A 107 17.54 14.12 2.76
CA ASN A 107 17.09 12.99 1.96
C ASN A 107 16.16 12.08 2.80
N PRO A 108 14.86 12.03 2.48
CA PRO A 108 13.90 11.20 3.21
C PRO A 108 14.27 9.71 3.28
N LEU A 109 15.02 9.17 2.32
CA LEU A 109 15.43 7.77 2.33
C LEU A 109 16.56 7.47 3.32
N LEU A 110 17.25 8.50 3.85
CA LEU A 110 18.23 8.35 4.93
C LEU A 110 17.56 8.42 6.31
N SER A 111 16.42 9.09 6.42
CA SER A 111 15.71 9.31 7.68
C SER A 111 14.50 8.39 7.89
N CYS A 112 13.96 7.78 6.83
CA CYS A 112 12.85 6.84 6.95
C CYS A 112 12.88 5.70 5.92
N ASN A 113 12.08 4.67 6.19
CA ASN A 113 11.96 3.51 5.31
C ASN A 113 11.22 3.89 4.00
N PRO A 114 11.63 3.38 2.82
CA PRO A 114 10.94 3.65 1.54
C PRO A 114 9.44 3.31 1.51
N HIS A 115 8.98 2.38 2.36
CA HIS A 115 7.56 2.05 2.50
C HIS A 115 6.74 3.17 3.16
N VAL A 116 7.39 4.11 3.85
CA VAL A 116 6.77 5.35 4.38
C VAL A 116 6.67 6.40 3.29
N CYS A 117 7.72 6.54 2.48
CA CYS A 117 7.78 7.50 1.37
C CYS A 117 6.80 7.19 0.23
N VAL A 118 6.55 5.90 0.00
CA VAL A 118 5.66 5.42 -1.05
C VAL A 118 4.67 4.44 -0.39
N PRO A 119 3.44 4.84 -0.07
CA PRO A 119 2.51 3.95 0.61
C PRO A 119 1.99 2.84 -0.31
N PHE A 120 1.58 1.72 0.29
CA PHE A 120 0.81 0.69 -0.42
C PHE A 120 -0.66 1.11 -0.47
N LEU A 121 -1.26 1.07 -1.65
CA LEU A 121 -2.63 1.56 -1.86
C LEU A 121 -3.64 0.72 -1.07
N GLU A 122 -3.55 -0.61 -1.15
CA GLU A 122 -4.45 -1.53 -0.46
C GLU A 122 -4.33 -1.45 1.07
N PHE A 123 -3.12 -1.24 1.61
CA PHE A 123 -2.94 -1.08 3.06
C PHE A 123 -3.39 0.30 3.55
N TYR A 124 -3.15 1.35 2.76
CA TYR A 124 -3.68 2.67 3.06
C TYR A 124 -5.21 2.64 3.12
N ALA A 125 -5.85 2.02 2.12
CA ALA A 125 -7.30 1.88 2.06
C ALA A 125 -7.88 1.04 3.20
N CYS A 126 -7.16 0.02 3.68
CA CYS A 126 -7.60 -0.74 4.87
C CYS A 126 -7.77 0.15 6.11
N ALA A 127 -7.01 1.24 6.22
CA ALA A 127 -7.13 2.22 7.30
C ALA A 127 -8.09 3.39 6.96
N HIS A 128 -8.46 3.56 5.69
CA HIS A 128 -9.25 4.69 5.19
C HIS A 128 -10.34 4.20 4.23
N LEU A 129 -11.23 3.32 4.70
CA LEU A 129 -12.20 2.62 3.85
C LEU A 129 -13.21 3.55 3.15
N ASP A 130 -13.48 4.71 3.73
CA ASP A 130 -14.41 5.69 3.14
C ASP A 130 -13.75 6.66 2.18
N ASP A 131 -12.44 6.89 2.34
CA ASP A 131 -11.64 7.74 1.46
C ASP A 131 -10.27 7.10 1.18
N PRO A 132 -10.19 6.13 0.25
CA PRO A 132 -8.95 5.42 -0.07
C PRO A 132 -8.05 6.23 -1.01
N ASN A 133 -8.09 7.57 -0.97
CA ASN A 133 -7.38 8.48 -1.89
C ASN A 133 -6.20 9.17 -1.19
N PRO A 134 -5.03 8.51 -1.08
CA PRO A 134 -3.87 9.13 -0.47
C PRO A 134 -3.40 10.35 -1.29
N ASN A 135 -3.16 11.48 -0.60
CA ASN A 135 -2.63 12.69 -1.21
C ASN A 135 -1.11 12.61 -1.41
N VAL A 136 -0.67 11.62 -2.20
CA VAL A 136 0.73 11.40 -2.58
C VAL A 136 0.83 11.14 -4.07
N THR A 137 1.91 11.60 -4.68
CA THR A 137 2.18 11.45 -6.12
C THR A 137 2.64 10.03 -6.48
N LEU A 138 3.31 9.34 -5.56
CA LEU A 138 3.90 8.02 -5.81
C LEU A 138 3.26 6.96 -4.92
N LEU A 139 2.68 5.93 -5.54
CA LEU A 139 1.96 4.85 -4.88
C LEU A 139 2.51 3.50 -5.31
N ASN A 140 2.27 2.47 -4.51
CA ASN A 140 2.57 1.10 -4.88
C ASN A 140 1.39 0.18 -4.59
N THR A 141 1.20 -0.83 -5.40
CA THR A 141 0.18 -1.87 -5.22
C THR A 141 0.70 -3.22 -5.71
N HIS A 142 0.06 -4.28 -5.26
CA HIS A 142 0.43 -5.68 -5.55
C HIS A 142 -0.38 -6.30 -6.67
#